data_AF-A0A6C0ACL0-F1
#
_entry.id   AF-A0A6C0ACL0-F1
#
_cell.length_a   1.000
_cell.length_b   1.000
_cell.length_c   1.000
_cell.angle_alpha   90.00
_cell.angle_beta   90.00
_cell.angle_gamma   90.00
#
_symmetry.space_group_name_H-M   'P 1'
#
loop_
_entity.id
_entity.type
_entity.pdbx_description
1 polymer ?
#
loop_
_entity_poly.entity_id
_entity_poly.type
_entity_poly.pdbx_seq_one_letter_code
_entity_poly.pdbx_strand_id
1 'polypeptide(L)'
;MQNAVNKKDPVCIDHLDEDEPISRQRFVCLSFITPEKVKGAKHSMVKVRGVYETMKEAETRCEELTKVDPYFDVFVGEVGKWGLITNDPEKAQNVAYQEDEMQKLAEGYKKNLNETKKMEKQRKMDLLREGDYDKTDRRSDKKAEIAARMKKKLEEKKLKKQLLEEAKDKLEETDTNLVLKEHTEKMVSKEKQLNDLEEEINEKKELSKEESERLKQTDNLVKEKEKEVKDVNKNIKKIEKLYKKLKEKQAQKSAQNSA
;
A
#
# COMPACT_ATOMS: atom_id res chain seq x y z
N MET A 1 -15.40 -48.02 -18.43
CA MET A 1 -15.01 -47.59 -17.07
C MET A 1 -15.23 -46.09 -16.99
N GLN A 2 -16.24 -45.66 -16.25
CA GLN A 2 -16.66 -44.27 -16.12
C GLN A 2 -15.77 -43.59 -15.07
N ASN A 3 -14.99 -42.58 -15.47
CA ASN A 3 -14.23 -41.77 -14.54
C ASN A 3 -15.16 -40.79 -13.84
N ALA A 4 -15.27 -40.94 -12.51
CA ALA A 4 -16.08 -40.11 -11.64
C ALA A 4 -15.59 -38.66 -11.69
N VAL A 5 -16.44 -37.77 -12.23
CA VAL A 5 -16.22 -36.33 -12.22
C VAL A 5 -16.44 -35.82 -10.80
N ASN A 6 -15.34 -35.44 -10.16
CA ASN A 6 -15.29 -34.88 -8.82
C ASN A 6 -15.97 -33.49 -8.83
N LYS A 7 -17.12 -33.33 -8.17
CA LYS A 7 -17.75 -32.02 -7.94
C LYS A 7 -17.08 -31.34 -6.75
N LYS A 8 -16.45 -30.17 -6.98
CA LYS A 8 -16.45 -28.94 -6.14
C LYS A 8 -15.19 -28.10 -6.38
N ASP A 9 -15.34 -27.10 -7.25
CA ASP A 9 -14.88 -25.72 -7.11
C ASP A 9 -15.74 -24.91 -8.11
N PRO A 10 -16.14 -23.65 -7.82
CA PRO A 10 -16.79 -22.84 -8.85
C PRO A 10 -15.83 -22.75 -10.03
N VAL A 11 -16.24 -23.25 -11.20
CA VAL A 11 -15.45 -23.10 -12.41
C VAL A 11 -15.40 -21.60 -12.68
N CYS A 12 -14.31 -20.95 -12.27
CA CYS A 12 -14.00 -19.60 -12.68
C CYS A 12 -13.66 -19.70 -14.16
N ILE A 13 -14.66 -19.46 -15.01
CA ILE A 13 -14.47 -19.42 -16.46
C ILE A 13 -13.81 -18.07 -16.73
N ASP A 14 -12.53 -18.10 -17.08
CA ASP A 14 -11.83 -16.92 -17.56
C ASP A 14 -12.41 -16.55 -18.93
N HIS A 15 -12.90 -15.32 -19.06
CA HIS A 15 -13.51 -14.79 -20.26
C HIS A 15 -12.56 -13.83 -21.01
N LEU A 16 -11.30 -13.75 -20.57
CA LEU A 16 -10.31 -12.89 -21.17
C LEU A 16 -9.63 -13.61 -22.34
N ASP A 17 -9.55 -12.92 -23.48
CA ASP A 17 -8.85 -13.42 -24.65
C ASP A 17 -7.33 -13.32 -24.44
N GLU A 18 -6.62 -14.41 -24.71
CA GLU A 18 -5.15 -14.46 -24.74
C GLU A 18 -4.66 -14.24 -26.18
N ASP A 19 -3.64 -13.41 -26.34
CA ASP A 19 -3.02 -13.16 -27.65
C ASP A 19 -2.09 -14.32 -28.07
N GLU A 20 -1.87 -14.47 -29.38
CA GLU A 20 -0.90 -15.43 -29.90
C GLU A 20 0.52 -15.12 -29.41
N PRO A 21 1.28 -16.14 -28.96
CA PRO A 21 2.62 -15.92 -28.42
C PRO A 21 3.59 -15.43 -29.49
N ILE A 22 4.25 -14.31 -29.22
CA ILE A 22 5.25 -13.74 -30.12
C ILE A 22 6.58 -14.50 -29.97
N SER A 23 7.16 -14.93 -31.09
CA SER A 23 8.46 -15.62 -31.08
C SER A 23 9.54 -14.72 -30.45
N ARG A 24 10.39 -15.33 -29.61
CA ARG A 24 11.43 -14.68 -28.81
C ARG A 24 10.95 -13.66 -27.76
N GLN A 25 9.64 -13.46 -27.63
CA GLN A 25 9.05 -12.44 -26.76
C GLN A 25 7.90 -13.03 -25.96
N ARG A 26 8.23 -13.98 -25.09
CA ARG A 26 7.24 -14.73 -24.30
C ARG A 26 7.08 -14.17 -22.89
N PHE A 27 8.13 -13.57 -22.34
CA PHE A 27 8.16 -13.06 -20.99
C PHE A 27 8.56 -11.60 -20.98
N VAL A 28 8.01 -10.83 -20.05
CA VAL A 28 8.29 -9.39 -19.91
C VAL A 28 8.64 -9.07 -18.46
N CYS A 29 9.66 -8.23 -18.27
CA CYS A 29 9.95 -7.60 -16.99
C CYS A 29 9.30 -6.22 -16.96
N LEU A 30 8.42 -5.99 -16.00
CA LEU A 30 7.64 -4.76 -15.85
C LEU A 30 7.87 -4.17 -14.46
N SER A 31 7.90 -2.84 -14.38
CA SER A 31 7.71 -2.14 -13.10
C SER A 31 6.51 -1.23 -13.24
N PHE A 32 5.65 -1.19 -12.23
CA PHE A 32 4.52 -0.28 -12.21
C PHE A 32 4.51 0.56 -10.95
N ILE A 33 3.93 1.75 -11.07
CA ILE A 33 3.71 2.70 -9.99
C ILE A 33 2.20 2.88 -9.91
N THR A 34 1.63 2.63 -8.74
CA THR A 34 0.26 3.02 -8.44
C THR A 34 0.25 4.29 -7.60
N PRO A 35 -0.85 5.07 -7.64
CA PRO A 35 -1.00 6.26 -6.82
C PRO A 35 -0.88 6.00 -5.31
N GLU A 36 -1.08 4.76 -4.85
CA GLU A 36 -0.87 4.35 -3.45
C GLU A 36 0.60 4.42 -3.02
N LYS A 37 1.55 4.08 -3.92
CA LYS A 37 2.98 4.04 -3.59
C LYS A 37 3.65 5.40 -3.63
N VAL A 38 3.18 6.32 -4.47
CA VAL A 38 3.85 7.60 -4.73
C VAL A 38 2.91 8.77 -4.46
N LYS A 39 3.21 9.54 -3.41
CA LYS A 39 2.49 10.77 -3.07
C LYS A 39 2.55 11.75 -4.25
N GLY A 40 1.39 12.13 -4.77
CA GLY A 40 1.25 13.09 -5.88
C GLY A 40 1.08 12.46 -7.26
N ALA A 41 1.19 11.14 -7.41
CA ALA A 41 0.82 10.46 -8.64
C ALA A 41 -0.72 10.40 -8.78
N LYS A 42 -1.25 10.84 -9.93
CA LYS A 42 -2.70 10.80 -10.24
C LYS A 42 -3.13 9.56 -11.02
N HIS A 43 -2.19 8.92 -11.71
CA HIS A 43 -2.45 7.79 -12.59
C HIS A 43 -1.43 6.68 -12.31
N SER A 44 -1.83 5.44 -12.58
CA SER A 44 -0.91 4.31 -12.58
C SER A 44 0.00 4.38 -13.81
N MET A 45 1.30 4.20 -13.60
CA MET A 45 2.31 4.21 -14.65
C MET A 45 2.93 2.81 -14.76
N VAL A 46 3.24 2.38 -15.98
CA VAL A 46 3.92 1.11 -16.25
C VAL A 46 5.18 1.39 -17.06
N LYS A 47 6.28 0.79 -16.65
CA LYS A 47 7.58 0.83 -17.32
C LYS A 47 7.98 -0.57 -17.74
N VAL A 48 8.12 -0.78 -19.05
CA VAL A 48 8.67 -2.02 -19.61
C VAL A 48 10.19 -1.99 -19.46
N ARG A 49 10.75 -2.98 -18.76
CA ARG A 49 12.20 -3.08 -18.48
C ARG A 49 12.93 -3.98 -19.49
N GLY A 50 12.20 -4.89 -20.14
CA GLY A 50 12.73 -5.78 -21.17
C GLY A 50 11.77 -6.93 -21.48
N VAL A 51 11.99 -7.59 -22.60
CA VAL A 51 11.21 -8.74 -23.08
C VAL A 51 12.18 -9.86 -23.43
N TYR A 52 11.84 -11.09 -23.05
CA TYR A 52 12.70 -12.26 -23.10
C TYR A 52 11.95 -13.48 -23.67
N GLU A 53 12.71 -14.46 -24.16
CA GLU A 53 12.13 -15.68 -24.73
C GLU A 53 11.85 -16.73 -23.64
N THR A 54 12.71 -16.82 -22.63
CA THR A 54 12.65 -17.85 -21.60
C THR A 54 12.40 -17.27 -20.21
N MET A 55 11.70 -18.01 -19.36
CA MET A 55 11.40 -17.59 -17.98
C MET A 55 12.68 -17.37 -17.17
N LYS A 56 13.66 -18.27 -17.29
CA LYS A 56 14.95 -18.19 -16.56
C LYS A 56 15.74 -16.94 -16.90
N GLU A 57 15.73 -16.54 -18.17
CA GLU A 57 16.39 -15.31 -18.62
C GLU A 57 15.70 -14.07 -18.04
N ALA A 58 14.36 -14.07 -18.04
CA ALA A 58 13.58 -13.00 -17.42
C ALA A 58 13.81 -12.91 -15.91
N GLU A 59 13.90 -14.05 -15.21
CA GLU A 59 14.21 -14.12 -13.77
C GLU A 59 15.60 -13.56 -13.47
N THR A 60 16.62 -14.02 -14.21
CA THR A 60 18.01 -13.55 -14.04
C THR A 60 18.09 -12.03 -14.25
N ARG A 61 17.44 -11.51 -15.29
CA ARG A 61 17.40 -10.07 -15.50
C ARG A 61 16.59 -9.34 -14.43
N CYS A 62 15.50 -9.92 -13.95
CA CYS A 62 14.70 -9.35 -12.87
C CYS A 62 15.56 -9.12 -11.62
N GLU A 63 16.38 -10.11 -11.26
CA GLU A 63 17.34 -10.00 -10.15
C GLU A 63 18.39 -8.89 -10.39
N GLU A 64 18.97 -8.82 -11.59
CA GLU A 64 19.91 -7.76 -11.95
C GLU A 64 19.28 -6.36 -11.88
N LEU A 65 18.06 -6.21 -12.41
CA LEU A 65 17.33 -4.93 -12.42
C LEU A 65 16.96 -4.48 -11.02
N THR A 66 16.64 -5.44 -10.14
CA THR A 66 16.33 -5.16 -8.74
C THR A 66 17.55 -4.64 -7.97
N LYS A 67 18.75 -5.14 -8.30
CA LYS A 67 20.02 -4.63 -7.74
C LYS A 67 20.35 -3.22 -8.21
N VAL A 68 20.04 -2.90 -9.47
CA VAL A 68 20.29 -1.57 -10.05
C VAL A 68 19.29 -0.52 -9.55
N ASP A 69 18.04 -0.91 -9.34
CA ASP A 69 16.94 -0.02 -8.96
C ASP A 69 16.16 -0.57 -7.76
N PRO A 70 16.67 -0.40 -6.52
CA PRO A 70 16.07 -0.97 -5.32
C PRO A 70 14.73 -0.34 -4.91
N TYR A 71 14.40 0.84 -5.45
CA TYR A 71 13.23 1.60 -5.06
C TYR A 71 11.93 1.10 -5.72
N PHE A 72 12.04 0.46 -6.88
CA PHE A 72 10.89 -0.01 -7.64
C PHE A 72 10.91 -1.53 -7.81
N ASP A 73 9.80 -2.17 -7.45
CA ASP A 73 9.62 -3.61 -7.67
C ASP A 73 9.60 -3.94 -9.17
N VAL A 74 10.22 -5.07 -9.50
CA VAL A 74 10.26 -5.63 -10.86
C VAL A 74 9.47 -6.94 -10.87
N PHE A 75 8.56 -7.05 -11.82
CA PHE A 75 7.65 -8.18 -11.97
C PHE A 75 7.93 -8.89 -13.29
N VAL A 76 7.86 -10.21 -13.27
CA VAL A 76 7.92 -11.05 -14.48
C VAL A 76 6.51 -11.47 -14.85
N GLY A 77 6.11 -11.21 -16.10
CA GLY A 77 4.82 -11.60 -16.65
C GLY A 77 4.94 -12.31 -17.99
N GLU A 78 3.89 -13.03 -18.39
CA GLU A 78 3.78 -13.64 -19.72
C GLU A 78 3.21 -12.61 -20.71
N VAL A 79 3.76 -12.56 -21.92
CA VAL A 79 3.30 -11.68 -22.99
C VAL A 79 2.02 -12.25 -23.61
N GLY A 80 1.02 -11.40 -23.84
CA GLY A 80 -0.26 -11.78 -24.43
C GLY A 80 -1.29 -12.31 -23.44
N LYS A 81 -1.01 -12.25 -22.14
CA LYS A 81 -1.95 -12.64 -21.08
C LYS A 81 -2.33 -11.47 -20.19
N TRP A 82 -3.56 -11.49 -19.71
CA TRP A 82 -4.04 -10.52 -18.74
C TRP A 82 -3.47 -10.81 -17.35
N GLY A 83 -2.87 -9.79 -16.74
CA GLY A 83 -2.34 -9.85 -15.38
C GLY A 83 -2.97 -8.79 -14.49
N LEU A 84 -3.24 -9.15 -13.23
CA LEU A 84 -3.67 -8.19 -12.23
C LEU A 84 -2.48 -7.33 -11.80
N ILE A 85 -2.62 -6.01 -11.96
CA ILE A 85 -1.65 -5.05 -11.42
C ILE A 85 -1.95 -4.91 -9.92
N THR A 86 -1.14 -5.54 -9.07
CA THR A 86 -1.25 -5.42 -7.61
C THR A 86 0.13 -5.22 -6.98
N ASN A 87 0.24 -4.28 -6.04
CA ASN A 87 1.49 -4.05 -5.29
C ASN A 87 1.62 -4.96 -4.07
N ASP A 88 0.64 -5.84 -3.84
CA ASP A 88 0.62 -6.70 -2.68
C ASP A 88 1.45 -7.96 -2.96
N PRO A 89 2.61 -8.15 -2.31
CA PRO A 89 3.48 -9.29 -2.56
C PRO A 89 2.76 -10.61 -2.25
N GLU A 90 1.82 -10.65 -1.30
CA GLU A 90 1.13 -11.90 -0.95
C GLU A 90 0.23 -12.45 -2.05
N LYS A 91 -0.23 -11.58 -2.95
CA LYS A 91 -1.10 -11.97 -4.06
C LYS A 91 -0.33 -12.43 -5.30
N ALA A 92 0.99 -12.21 -5.34
CA ALA A 92 1.83 -12.71 -6.40
C ALA A 92 2.14 -14.20 -6.21
N GLN A 93 2.06 -14.99 -7.28
CA GLN A 93 2.32 -16.44 -7.22
C GLN A 93 3.75 -16.76 -6.77
N ASN A 94 4.72 -15.96 -7.25
CA ASN A 94 6.15 -16.10 -6.98
C ASN A 94 6.71 -14.73 -6.58
N VAL A 95 7.10 -14.61 -5.31
CA VAL A 95 7.78 -13.43 -4.77
C VAL A 95 9.23 -13.81 -4.53
N ALA A 96 10.14 -13.15 -5.26
CA ALA A 96 11.56 -13.15 -4.92
C ALA A 96 11.80 -11.98 -3.96
N TYR A 97 12.44 -12.24 -2.84
CA TYR A 97 12.75 -11.21 -1.85
C TYR A 97 14.17 -10.70 -2.10
N GLN A 98 14.40 -9.41 -1.84
CA GLN A 98 15.72 -8.80 -2.02
C GLN A 98 16.78 -9.38 -1.07
N GLU A 99 16.35 -9.78 0.14
CA GLU A 99 17.23 -10.31 1.18
C GLU A 99 17.23 -11.84 1.20
N ASP A 100 18.44 -12.43 1.16
CA ASP A 100 18.65 -13.88 1.15
C ASP A 100 18.02 -14.58 2.38
N GLU A 101 18.06 -13.93 3.54
CA GLU A 101 17.48 -14.47 4.78
C GLU A 101 15.94 -14.51 4.72
N MET A 102 15.34 -13.45 4.18
CA MET A 102 13.89 -13.35 4.02
C MET A 102 13.38 -14.39 3.02
N GLN A 103 14.13 -14.60 1.93
CA GLN A 103 13.80 -15.63 0.95
C GLN A 103 13.84 -17.03 1.56
N LYS A 104 14.90 -17.37 2.31
CA LYS A 104 15.00 -18.66 3.02
C LYS A 104 13.83 -18.87 3.99
N LEU A 105 13.45 -17.84 4.74
CA LEU A 105 12.34 -17.91 5.68
C LEU A 105 11.00 -18.13 4.96
N ALA A 106 10.73 -17.37 3.90
CA ALA A 106 9.51 -17.48 3.12
C ALA A 106 9.39 -18.85 2.44
N GLU A 107 10.49 -19.37 1.88
CA GLU A 107 10.54 -20.72 1.31
C GLU A 107 10.28 -21.79 2.37
N GLY A 108 10.90 -21.67 3.54
CA GLY A 108 10.70 -22.59 4.67
C GLY A 108 9.24 -22.62 5.12
N TYR A 109 8.62 -21.45 5.28
CA TYR A 109 7.21 -21.34 5.63
C TYR A 109 6.29 -21.97 4.56
N LYS A 110 6.52 -21.67 3.28
CA LYS A 110 5.73 -22.21 2.15
C LYS A 110 5.86 -23.74 2.05
N LYS A 111 7.06 -24.29 2.28
CA LYS A 111 7.32 -25.74 2.32
C LYS A 111 6.54 -26.40 3.48
N ASN A 112 6.69 -25.90 4.70
CA ASN A 112 6.01 -26.42 5.89
C ASN A 112 4.47 -26.37 5.75
N LEU A 113 3.94 -25.28 5.20
CA LEU A 113 2.51 -25.12 4.93
C LEU A 113 2.01 -26.17 3.93
N ASN A 114 2.75 -26.38 2.84
CA ASN A 114 2.39 -27.35 1.81
C ASN A 114 2.45 -28.79 2.34
N GLU A 115 3.46 -29.12 3.13
CA GLU A 115 3.56 -30.42 3.79
C GLU A 115 2.40 -30.64 4.76
N THR A 116 2.05 -29.64 5.56
CA THR A 116 0.91 -29.70 6.49
C THR A 116 -0.39 -29.96 5.74
N LYS A 117 -0.65 -29.22 4.63
CA LYS A 117 -1.83 -29.42 3.78
C LYS A 117 -1.84 -30.81 3.12
N LYS A 118 -0.69 -31.31 2.68
CA LYS A 118 -0.58 -32.68 2.14
C LYS A 118 -0.91 -33.72 3.20
N MET A 119 -0.35 -33.59 4.40
CA MET A 119 -0.63 -34.48 5.52
C MET A 119 -2.10 -34.44 5.93
N GLU A 120 -2.73 -33.27 5.95
CA GLU A 120 -4.16 -33.13 6.24
C GLU A 120 -5.04 -33.82 5.17
N LYS A 121 -4.74 -33.59 3.88
CA LYS A 121 -5.43 -34.27 2.78
C LYS A 121 -5.27 -35.78 2.88
N GLN A 122 -4.07 -36.26 3.21
CA GLN A 122 -3.80 -37.68 3.35
C GLN A 122 -4.58 -38.27 4.54
N ARG A 123 -4.56 -37.62 5.71
CA ARG A 123 -5.38 -37.99 6.87
C ARG A 123 -6.87 -38.06 6.54
N LYS A 124 -7.38 -37.11 5.76
CA LYS A 124 -8.78 -37.08 5.32
C LYS A 124 -9.12 -38.23 4.38
N MET A 125 -8.21 -38.56 3.46
CA MET A 125 -8.37 -39.68 2.52
C MET A 125 -8.31 -41.03 3.23
N ASP A 126 -7.38 -41.22 4.16
CA ASP A 126 -7.26 -42.43 4.96
C ASP A 126 -8.52 -42.67 5.81
N LEU A 127 -9.06 -41.61 6.43
CA LEU A 127 -10.32 -41.67 7.18
C LEU A 127 -11.51 -42.08 6.29
N LEU A 128 -11.56 -41.56 5.06
CA LEU A 128 -12.62 -41.89 4.10
C LEU A 128 -12.51 -43.33 3.62
N ARG A 129 -11.29 -43.80 3.36
CA ARG A 129 -10.99 -45.18 2.96
C ARG A 129 -11.31 -46.18 4.07
N GLU A 130 -10.97 -45.86 5.31
CA GLU A 130 -11.32 -46.67 6.49
C GLU A 130 -12.85 -46.72 6.69
N GLY A 131 -13.53 -45.59 6.52
CA GLY A 131 -14.99 -45.50 6.59
C GLY A 131 -15.75 -46.26 5.49
N ASP A 132 -15.14 -46.49 4.32
CA ASP A 132 -15.72 -47.32 3.25
C ASP A 132 -15.38 -48.81 3.43
N TYR A 133 -14.22 -49.15 4.00
CA TYR A 133 -13.88 -50.53 4.36
C TYR A 133 -14.78 -51.09 5.47
N ASP A 134 -15.21 -50.25 6.42
CA ASP A 134 -16.06 -50.64 7.55
C ASP A 134 -17.53 -50.92 7.14
N LYS A 135 -17.94 -50.53 5.92
CA LYS A 135 -19.32 -50.75 5.42
C LYS A 135 -19.55 -52.17 4.86
N THR A 136 -18.50 -52.90 4.49
CA THR A 136 -18.64 -54.12 3.68
C THR A 136 -18.53 -55.44 4.46
N ASP A 137 -17.98 -55.48 5.69
CA ASP A 137 -17.57 -56.79 6.23
C ASP A 137 -18.18 -57.24 7.58
N ARG A 138 -18.62 -56.39 8.53
CA ARG A 138 -18.94 -56.89 9.91
C ARG A 138 -20.02 -56.10 10.66
N ARG A 139 -21.31 -56.36 10.39
CA ARG A 139 -22.41 -55.54 10.95
C ARG A 139 -22.94 -55.89 12.36
N SER A 140 -22.72 -57.07 12.95
CA SER A 140 -23.31 -57.37 14.27
C SER A 140 -22.35 -57.16 15.44
N ASP A 141 -21.14 -57.72 15.40
CA ASP A 141 -20.38 -57.91 16.65
C ASP A 141 -19.46 -56.73 16.99
N LYS A 142 -18.92 -56.04 15.97
CA LYS A 142 -18.08 -54.84 16.18
C LYS A 142 -18.88 -53.59 16.54
N LYS A 143 -20.19 -53.54 16.27
CA LYS A 143 -21.02 -52.36 16.56
C LYS A 143 -21.10 -52.07 18.06
N ALA A 144 -21.15 -53.12 18.88
CA ALA A 144 -21.14 -52.99 20.34
C ALA A 144 -19.77 -52.53 20.87
N GLU A 145 -18.67 -53.09 20.34
CA GLU A 145 -17.30 -52.72 20.73
C GLU A 145 -16.93 -51.29 20.31
N ILE A 146 -17.31 -50.89 19.08
CA ILE A 146 -17.12 -49.52 18.57
C ILE A 146 -17.99 -48.53 19.36
N ALA A 147 -19.23 -48.89 19.70
CA ALA A 147 -20.08 -48.04 20.54
C ALA A 147 -19.48 -47.84 21.94
N ALA A 148 -18.93 -48.89 22.56
CA ALA A 148 -18.24 -48.80 23.85
C ALA A 148 -16.98 -47.92 23.77
N ARG A 149 -16.17 -48.08 22.72
CA ARG A 149 -14.96 -47.27 22.48
C ARG A 149 -15.28 -45.81 22.19
N MET A 150 -16.35 -45.54 21.46
CA MET A 150 -16.86 -44.18 21.20
C MET A 150 -17.38 -43.53 22.48
N LYS A 151 -18.07 -44.28 23.34
CA LYS A 151 -18.54 -43.79 24.64
C LYS A 151 -17.37 -43.40 25.55
N LYS A 152 -16.32 -44.23 25.60
CA LYS A 152 -15.08 -43.94 26.33
C LYS A 152 -14.35 -42.71 25.77
N LYS A 153 -14.21 -42.60 24.45
CA LYS A 153 -13.63 -41.40 23.80
C LYS A 153 -14.46 -40.14 24.05
N LEU A 154 -15.78 -40.25 24.14
CA LEU A 154 -16.66 -39.14 24.45
C LEU A 154 -16.46 -38.66 25.90
N GLU A 155 -16.32 -39.59 26.85
CA GLU A 155 -16.00 -39.27 28.24
C GLU A 155 -14.60 -38.66 28.40
N GLU A 156 -13.59 -39.21 27.74
CA GLU A 156 -12.24 -38.61 27.70
C GLU A 156 -12.26 -37.19 27.10
N LYS A 157 -13.08 -36.96 26.06
CA LYS A 157 -13.24 -35.64 25.44
C LYS A 157 -13.98 -34.67 26.38
N LYS A 158 -14.97 -35.14 27.14
CA LYS A 158 -15.65 -34.34 28.17
C LYS A 158 -14.69 -33.98 29.30
N LEU A 159 -13.88 -34.93 29.77
CA LEU A 159 -12.87 -34.72 30.82
C LEU A 159 -11.79 -33.73 30.35
N LYS A 160 -11.28 -33.89 29.11
CA LYS A 160 -10.35 -32.93 28.52
C LYS A 160 -10.96 -31.55 28.34
N LYS A 161 -12.24 -31.46 28.00
CA LYS A 161 -12.93 -30.17 27.89
C LYS A 161 -13.04 -29.49 29.26
N GLN A 162 -13.41 -30.24 30.31
CA GLN A 162 -13.43 -29.72 31.68
C GLN A 162 -12.05 -29.27 32.15
N LEU A 163 -11.00 -30.08 31.92
CA LEU A 163 -9.62 -29.70 32.24
C LEU A 163 -9.13 -28.49 31.44
N LEU A 164 -9.59 -28.34 30.18
CA LEU A 164 -9.28 -27.18 29.34
C LEU A 164 -10.02 -25.92 29.84
N GLU A 165 -11.27 -26.05 30.27
CA GLU A 165 -12.04 -24.95 30.88
C GLU A 165 -11.38 -24.52 32.20
N GLU A 166 -11.03 -25.46 33.10
CA GLU A 166 -10.30 -25.15 34.33
C GLU A 166 -8.90 -24.55 34.06
N ALA A 167 -8.21 -24.99 33.00
CA ALA A 167 -6.93 -24.40 32.59
C ALA A 167 -7.10 -23.01 31.98
N LYS A 168 -8.22 -22.75 31.29
CA LYS A 168 -8.57 -21.42 30.78
C LYS A 168 -8.92 -20.47 31.91
N ASP A 169 -9.71 -20.91 32.89
CA ASP A 169 -10.03 -20.08 34.06
C ASP A 169 -8.75 -19.71 34.82
N LYS A 170 -7.80 -20.64 34.97
CA LYS A 170 -6.47 -20.37 35.54
C LYS A 170 -5.58 -19.49 34.66
N LEU A 171 -5.75 -19.52 33.33
CA LEU A 171 -5.00 -18.68 32.38
C LEU A 171 -5.58 -17.26 32.31
N GLU A 172 -6.90 -17.11 32.49
CA GLU A 172 -7.58 -15.82 32.60
C GLU A 172 -7.14 -15.04 33.85
N GLU A 173 -6.68 -15.74 34.90
CA GLU A 173 -6.06 -15.16 36.09
C GLU A 173 -4.58 -14.75 35.89
N THR A 174 -3.89 -15.18 34.82
CA THR A 174 -2.46 -14.89 34.59
C THR A 174 -2.21 -13.85 33.47
N ASP A 175 -1.74 -12.65 33.86
CA ASP A 175 -0.96 -11.59 33.17
C ASP A 175 -1.21 -11.17 31.70
N THR A 176 -1.81 -11.97 30.82
CA THR A 176 -1.96 -11.63 29.39
C THR A 176 -3.04 -10.59 29.10
N ASN A 177 -4.06 -10.48 29.97
CA ASN A 177 -5.15 -9.51 29.81
C ASN A 177 -4.77 -8.07 30.23
N LEU A 178 -3.80 -7.91 31.14
CA LEU A 178 -3.27 -6.59 31.54
C LEU A 178 -2.51 -5.93 30.39
N VAL A 179 -1.66 -6.70 29.70
CA VAL A 179 -0.87 -6.21 28.56
C VAL A 179 -1.76 -5.81 27.38
N LEU A 180 -2.82 -6.58 27.10
CA LEU A 180 -3.79 -6.26 26.05
C LEU A 180 -4.59 -5.00 26.37
N LYS A 181 -5.09 -4.84 27.61
CA LYS A 181 -5.79 -3.62 28.04
C LYS A 181 -4.90 -2.39 27.96
N GLU A 182 -3.68 -2.46 28.48
CA GLU A 182 -2.71 -1.37 28.36
C GLU A 182 -2.42 -1.01 26.91
N HIS A 183 -2.29 -2.01 26.03
CA HIS A 183 -2.01 -1.75 24.62
C HIS A 183 -3.20 -1.09 23.91
N THR A 184 -4.43 -1.52 24.22
CA THR A 184 -5.65 -0.90 23.68
C THR A 184 -5.83 0.54 24.17
N GLU A 185 -5.56 0.83 25.45
CA GLU A 185 -5.62 2.19 26.00
C GLU A 185 -4.56 3.10 25.39
N LYS A 186 -3.34 2.57 25.17
CA LYS A 186 -2.26 3.27 24.46
C LYS A 186 -2.58 3.51 22.98
N MET A 187 -3.34 2.63 22.33
CA MET A 187 -3.81 2.86 20.95
C MET A 187 -4.87 3.96 20.91
N VAL A 188 -5.86 3.91 21.80
CA VAL A 188 -6.92 4.93 21.87
C VAL A 188 -6.36 6.32 22.22
N SER A 189 -5.35 6.39 23.10
CA SER A 189 -4.72 7.68 23.43
C SER A 189 -3.93 8.26 22.26
N LYS A 190 -3.22 7.42 21.50
CA LYS A 190 -2.52 7.84 20.27
C LYS A 190 -3.49 8.31 19.19
N GLU A 191 -4.61 7.62 19.01
CA GLU A 191 -5.63 7.98 18.03
C GLU A 191 -6.25 9.36 18.33
N LYS A 192 -6.51 9.67 19.60
CA LYS A 192 -6.94 11.01 20.02
C LYS A 192 -5.89 12.08 19.72
N GLN A 193 -4.63 11.84 20.05
CA GLN A 193 -3.53 12.77 19.73
C GLN A 193 -3.40 13.03 18.24
N LEU A 194 -3.66 12.01 17.41
CA LEU A 194 -3.58 12.11 15.96
C LEU A 194 -4.70 13.00 15.41
N ASN A 195 -5.91 12.86 15.93
CA ASN A 195 -7.04 13.71 15.57
C ASN A 195 -6.83 15.18 15.99
N ASP A 196 -6.33 15.42 17.21
CA ASP A 196 -6.02 16.77 17.70
C ASP A 196 -4.94 17.45 16.81
N LEU A 197 -3.93 16.69 16.37
CA LEU A 197 -2.90 17.18 15.45
C LEU A 197 -3.45 17.46 14.04
N GLU A 198 -4.40 16.66 13.55
CA GLU A 198 -5.06 16.92 12.26
C GLU A 198 -5.88 18.22 12.29
N GLU A 199 -6.59 18.48 13.39
CA GLU A 199 -7.31 19.74 13.59
C GLU A 199 -6.35 20.94 13.61
N GLU A 200 -5.26 20.89 14.38
CA GLU A 200 -4.24 21.97 14.39
C GLU A 200 -3.63 22.22 13.01
N ILE A 201 -3.37 21.17 12.23
CA ILE A 201 -2.82 21.30 10.88
C ILE A 201 -3.82 22.00 9.96
N ASN A 202 -5.11 21.69 10.10
CA ASN A 202 -6.14 22.28 9.26
C ASN A 202 -6.34 23.77 9.58
N GLU A 203 -6.32 24.14 10.87
CA GLU A 203 -6.34 25.55 11.30
C GLU A 203 -5.13 26.34 10.77
N LYS A 204 -3.92 25.77 10.89
CA LYS A 204 -2.69 26.41 10.36
C LYS A 204 -2.72 26.59 8.84
N LYS A 205 -3.35 25.67 8.11
CA LYS A 205 -3.53 25.79 6.65
C LYS A 205 -4.48 26.93 6.29
N GLU A 206 -5.58 27.09 7.01
CA GLU A 206 -6.52 28.19 6.76
C GLU A 206 -5.87 29.54 7.08
N LEU A 207 -5.18 29.67 8.22
CA LEU A 207 -4.41 30.87 8.56
C LEU A 207 -3.37 31.23 7.49
N SER A 208 -2.67 30.23 6.95
CA SER A 208 -1.68 30.44 5.89
C SER A 208 -2.32 30.96 4.58
N LYS A 209 -3.52 30.48 4.23
CA LYS A 209 -4.26 30.99 3.06
C LYS A 209 -4.67 32.44 3.25
N GLU A 210 -5.24 32.76 4.41
CA GLU A 210 -5.65 34.13 4.77
C GLU A 210 -4.46 35.09 4.74
N GLU A 211 -3.32 34.69 5.28
CA GLU A 211 -2.10 35.52 5.29
C GLU A 211 -1.55 35.76 3.88
N SER A 212 -1.58 34.74 3.01
CA SER A 212 -1.23 34.87 1.59
C SER A 212 -2.16 35.85 0.85
N GLU A 213 -3.46 35.84 1.15
CA GLU A 213 -4.41 36.79 0.57
C GLU A 213 -4.17 38.22 1.04
N ARG A 214 -3.91 38.42 2.34
CA ARG A 214 -3.53 39.75 2.87
C ARG A 214 -2.26 40.27 2.21
N LEU A 215 -1.23 39.44 2.04
CA LEU A 215 0.02 39.82 1.38
C LEU A 215 -0.21 40.31 -0.05
N LYS A 216 -1.05 39.60 -0.83
CA LYS A 216 -1.43 40.03 -2.19
C LYS A 216 -2.13 41.39 -2.20
N GLN A 217 -3.01 41.66 -1.24
CA GLN A 217 -3.70 42.94 -1.13
C GLN A 217 -2.71 44.08 -0.81
N THR A 218 -1.80 43.85 0.14
CA THR A 218 -0.74 44.82 0.47
C THR A 218 0.19 45.08 -0.71
N ASP A 219 0.61 44.06 -1.46
CA ASP A 219 1.47 44.23 -2.64
C ASP A 219 0.81 45.08 -3.72
N ASN A 220 -0.49 44.89 -3.93
CA ASN A 220 -1.25 45.71 -4.89
C ASN A 220 -1.32 47.18 -4.43
N LEU A 221 -1.55 47.42 -3.15
CA LEU A 221 -1.57 48.76 -2.58
C LEU A 221 -0.20 49.45 -2.67
N VAL A 222 0.88 48.73 -2.38
CA VAL A 222 2.26 49.24 -2.52
C VAL A 222 2.54 49.65 -3.97
N LYS A 223 2.17 48.80 -4.95
CA LYS A 223 2.32 49.13 -6.38
C LYS A 223 1.54 50.38 -6.80
N GLU A 224 0.36 50.60 -6.22
CA GLU A 224 -0.44 51.79 -6.48
C GLU A 224 0.24 53.04 -5.89
N LYS A 225 0.69 52.96 -4.63
CA LYS A 225 1.41 54.07 -3.96
C LYS A 225 2.74 54.40 -4.62
N GLU A 226 3.48 53.41 -5.14
CA GLU A 226 4.68 53.66 -5.92
C GLU A 226 4.41 54.47 -7.20
N LYS A 227 3.26 54.25 -7.86
CA LYS A 227 2.86 55.03 -9.04
C LYS A 227 2.56 56.48 -8.63
N GLU A 228 1.78 56.67 -7.57
CA GLU A 228 1.49 58.00 -7.03
C GLU A 228 2.77 58.77 -6.69
N VAL A 229 3.72 58.13 -5.99
CA VAL A 229 5.02 58.74 -5.64
C VAL A 229 5.82 59.11 -6.88
N LYS A 230 5.83 58.26 -7.91
CA LYS A 230 6.50 58.57 -9.20
C LYS A 230 5.89 59.80 -9.86
N ASP A 231 4.57 59.96 -9.81
CA ASP A 231 3.89 61.09 -10.42
C ASP A 231 4.09 62.39 -9.62
N VAL A 232 4.05 62.33 -8.28
CA VAL A 232 4.43 63.45 -7.41
C VAL A 232 5.87 63.89 -7.68
N ASN A 233 6.82 62.95 -7.79
CA ASN A 233 8.21 63.25 -8.12
C ASN A 233 8.38 63.91 -9.49
N LYS A 234 7.60 63.52 -10.51
CA LYS A 234 7.59 64.20 -11.82
C LYS A 234 7.08 65.63 -11.68
N ASN A 235 6.05 65.85 -10.87
CA ASN A 235 5.48 67.18 -10.65
C ASN A 235 6.45 68.10 -9.89
N ILE A 236 7.13 67.60 -8.87
CA ILE A 236 8.20 68.32 -8.15
C ILE A 236 9.29 68.79 -9.13
N LYS A 237 9.78 67.89 -9.99
CA LYS A 237 10.80 68.25 -11.02
C LYS A 237 10.31 69.33 -12.00
N LYS A 238 9.02 69.36 -12.34
CA LYS A 238 8.44 70.42 -13.18
C LYS A 238 8.43 71.76 -12.43
N ILE A 239 8.02 71.74 -11.17
CA ILE A 239 7.98 72.93 -10.30
C ILE A 239 9.40 73.51 -10.14
N GLU A 240 10.40 72.68 -9.86
CA GLU A 240 11.81 73.11 -9.76
C GLU A 240 12.30 73.81 -11.03
N LYS A 241 12.00 73.24 -12.22
CA LYS A 241 12.33 73.86 -13.51
C LYS A 241 11.65 75.22 -13.69
N LEU A 242 10.38 75.34 -13.28
CA LEU A 242 9.64 76.61 -13.35
C LEU A 242 10.25 77.65 -12.40
N TYR A 243 10.56 77.28 -11.16
CA TYR A 243 11.24 78.16 -10.19
C TYR A 243 12.59 78.65 -10.72
N LYS A 244 13.39 77.77 -11.33
CA LYS A 244 14.67 78.14 -11.95
C LYS A 244 14.48 79.18 -13.07
N LYS A 245 13.56 78.93 -14.00
CA LYS A 245 13.21 79.89 -15.07
C LYS A 245 12.70 81.23 -14.52
N LEU A 246 11.96 81.21 -13.42
CA LEU A 246 11.41 82.41 -12.79
C LEU A 246 12.52 83.25 -12.14
N LYS A 247 13.47 82.60 -11.44
CA LYS A 247 14.69 83.24 -10.92
C LYS A 247 15.55 83.83 -12.04
N GLU A 248 15.77 83.10 -13.13
CA GLU A 248 16.52 83.58 -14.30
C GLU A 248 15.87 84.82 -14.92
N LYS A 249 14.54 84.83 -15.08
CA LYS A 249 13.78 86.00 -15.56
C LYS A 249 13.85 87.20 -14.61
N GLN A 250 13.82 86.97 -13.29
CA GLN A 250 13.98 88.03 -12.30
C GLN A 250 15.38 88.66 -12.37
N ALA A 251 16.42 87.83 -12.49
CA ALA A 251 17.81 88.29 -12.64
C ALA A 251 18.02 89.10 -13.93
N GLN A 252 17.39 88.69 -15.04
CA GLN A 252 17.42 89.44 -16.31
C GLN A 252 16.71 90.80 -16.20
N LYS A 253 15.55 90.87 -15.53
CA LYS A 253 14.83 92.13 -15.29
C LYS A 253 15.62 93.09 -14.39
N SER A 254 16.29 92.60 -13.34
CA SER A 254 17.15 93.45 -12.50
C SER A 254 18.36 93.99 -13.25
N ALA A 255 18.94 93.20 -14.17
CA ALA A 255 20.06 93.63 -15.01
C ALA A 255 19.65 94.66 -16.09
N GLN A 256 18.42 94.58 -16.61
CA GLN A 256 17.88 95.57 -17.56
C GLN A 256 17.49 96.91 -16.93
N ASN A 257 17.15 96.94 -15.63
CA ASN A 257 16.81 98.17 -14.91
C ASN A 257 18.03 98.88 -14.30
N SER A 258 19.24 98.32 -14.43
CA SER A 258 20.50 98.86 -13.88
C SER A 258 21.50 99.30 -14.96
N ALA A 259 21.10 99.26 -16.24
CA ALA A 259 21.77 99.83 -17.41
C ALA A 259 20.94 100.97 -17.97
#